data_AF-A0A914N8B8-F1
#
_entry.id   AF-A0A914N8B8-F1
#
_cell.length_a   1.000
_cell.length_b   1.000
_cell.length_c   1.000
_cell.angle_alpha   90.00
_cell.angle_beta   90.00
_cell.angle_gamma   90.00
#
_symmetry.space_group_name_H-M   'P 1'
#
loop_
_entity.id
_entity.type
_entity.pdbx_description
1 polymer ?
#
loop_
_entity_poly.entity_id
_entity_poly.type
_entity_poly.pdbx_seq_one_letter_code
_entity_poly.pdbx_strand_id
1 'polypeptide(L)'
;MIKYVFGVNLFNKIILIIIVLLLADLTFSKEIPSLASLKIKEANAEVVEDKPKKREDSIPVIEIRGEGKPMSAAQIRELEEMSNGGPLDIKVSKTWVPGDCPRKARRLDFVTFHFKGFSEAGKKFDQSYGRENDGIKIQLGVGMTMPGLDKGIKGMCDGELRKIEVPWRLSRKRKSKVWRFIPNDEHWLRFDVEAIKIEPWTIEGQFEWMDLNNNSKLTEDELTRFGYKMLKEFGKAWPNEDIDPVFASKYYIKYFDANNDGAIDISEFKYIFERDLSIMESKRKNKNKIEGRKRDPGLQWILDFNNDGIVSVQEMDNADKILEGNPAILPGEKIKEEL
;
A
#
# COMPACT_ATOMS: atom_id res chain seq x y z
N MET A 1 50.63 13.31 35.94
CA MET A 1 50.19 14.36 36.86
C MET A 1 49.13 15.17 36.15
N ILE A 2 47.85 15.04 36.55
CA ILE A 2 46.74 16.03 36.47
C ILE A 2 45.56 15.35 37.17
N LYS A 3 45.18 15.89 38.33
CA LYS A 3 43.95 15.58 39.07
C LYS A 3 42.86 16.54 38.58
N TYR A 4 41.63 16.05 38.42
CA TYR A 4 40.44 16.91 38.43
C TYR A 4 39.47 16.40 39.50
N VAL A 5 39.08 17.33 40.38
CA VAL A 5 38.09 17.20 41.44
C VAL A 5 36.93 18.13 41.09
N PHE A 6 35.73 17.58 41.00
CA PHE A 6 34.42 18.25 41.05
C PHE A 6 33.43 17.14 41.49
N GLY A 7 32.48 17.25 42.42
CA GLY A 7 31.94 18.32 43.24
C GLY A 7 30.56 17.84 43.69
N VAL A 8 30.31 17.74 45.00
CA VAL A 8 29.21 16.98 45.69
C VAL A 8 27.81 17.64 45.53
N ASN A 9 27.53 18.35 44.44
CA ASN A 9 26.36 19.23 44.35
C ASN A 9 25.18 18.74 43.49
N LEU A 10 25.27 17.56 42.86
CA LEU A 10 24.20 17.02 42.01
C LEU A 10 23.28 16.04 42.75
N PHE A 11 23.80 15.36 43.78
CA PHE A 11 23.06 14.32 44.50
C PHE A 11 21.95 14.89 45.41
N ASN A 12 22.20 16.05 46.04
CA ASN A 12 21.20 16.70 46.90
C ASN A 12 20.03 17.36 46.13
N LYS A 13 20.18 17.64 44.83
CA LYS A 13 19.08 18.18 44.00
C LYS A 13 18.09 17.09 43.55
N ILE A 14 18.53 15.85 43.42
CA ILE A 14 17.68 14.73 42.98
C ILE A 14 16.78 14.25 44.14
N ILE A 15 17.28 14.25 45.38
CA ILE A 15 16.51 13.85 46.56
C ILE A 15 15.37 14.84 46.87
N LEU A 16 15.57 16.15 46.62
CA LEU A 16 14.53 17.15 46.87
C LEU A 16 13.35 17.07 45.88
N ILE A 17 13.58 16.63 44.63
CA ILE A 17 12.54 16.50 43.61
C ILE A 17 11.64 15.28 43.87
N ILE A 18 12.22 14.19 44.38
CA ILE A 18 11.48 12.96 44.71
C ILE A 18 10.53 13.19 45.91
N ILE A 19 10.95 14.01 46.90
CA ILE A 19 10.11 14.34 48.06
C ILE A 19 8.95 15.28 47.70
N VAL A 20 9.14 16.18 46.73
CA VAL A 20 8.07 17.08 46.24
C VAL A 20 7.02 16.31 45.42
N LEU A 21 7.41 15.28 44.67
CA LEU A 21 6.48 14.43 43.92
C LEU A 21 5.65 13.50 44.83
N LEU A 22 6.22 13.00 45.92
CA LEU A 22 5.52 12.16 46.90
C LEU A 22 4.50 12.91 47.77
N LEU A 23 4.56 14.24 47.83
CA LEU A 23 3.60 15.05 48.60
C LEU A 23 2.43 15.61 47.75
N ALA A 24 2.46 15.45 46.42
CA ALA A 24 1.41 15.96 45.53
C ALA A 24 0.24 14.99 45.29
N ASP A 25 0.37 13.70 45.66
CA ASP A 25 -0.67 12.68 45.45
C ASP A 25 -1.70 12.56 46.58
N LEU A 26 -1.69 13.49 47.55
CA LEU A 26 -2.60 13.48 48.70
C LEU A 26 -3.81 14.42 48.58
N THR A 27 -4.32 14.71 47.39
CA THR A 27 -5.67 15.31 47.26
C THR A 27 -6.30 15.01 45.90
N PHE A 28 -7.03 13.91 45.76
CA PHE A 28 -8.33 13.91 45.06
C PHE A 28 -9.08 12.59 45.31
N SER A 29 -10.12 12.69 46.14
CA SER A 29 -11.14 11.67 46.35
C SER A 29 -12.32 11.96 45.41
N LYS A 30 -12.80 10.94 44.66
CA LYS A 30 -14.22 10.58 44.46
C LYS A 30 -14.42 9.46 43.42
N GLU A 31 -15.03 8.36 43.89
CA GLU A 31 -16.03 7.41 43.33
C GLU A 31 -16.05 7.13 41.79
N ILE A 32 -16.20 5.91 41.24
CA ILE A 32 -17.32 4.89 41.22
C ILE A 32 -16.79 3.66 40.39
N PRO A 33 -17.39 2.43 40.30
CA PRO A 33 -17.96 1.46 41.24
C PRO A 33 -17.24 0.07 41.21
N SER A 34 -17.69 -0.82 42.10
CA SER A 34 -17.37 -2.25 42.18
C SER A 34 -17.79 -3.08 40.95
N LEU A 35 -16.93 -4.03 40.53
CA LEU A 35 -17.38 -5.29 39.91
C LEU A 35 -16.27 -6.36 39.87
N ALA A 36 -16.64 -7.52 40.43
CA ALA A 36 -16.16 -8.87 40.10
C ALA A 36 -14.70 -9.26 40.40
N SER A 37 -14.59 -10.06 41.46
CA SER A 37 -13.51 -10.99 41.79
C SER A 37 -13.02 -11.84 40.60
N LEU A 38 -11.77 -11.64 40.19
CA LEU A 38 -10.99 -12.61 39.41
C LEU A 38 -10.02 -13.31 40.37
N LYS A 39 -10.29 -14.59 40.64
CA LYS A 39 -9.43 -15.45 41.46
C LYS A 39 -8.08 -15.63 40.75
N ILE A 40 -7.02 -15.06 41.31
CA ILE A 40 -5.65 -15.48 41.02
C ILE A 40 -5.47 -16.83 41.70
N LYS A 41 -5.32 -17.90 40.91
CA LYS A 41 -4.80 -19.17 41.44
C LYS A 41 -3.31 -18.99 41.65
N GLU A 42 -2.88 -18.92 42.90
CA GLU A 42 -1.48 -19.07 43.27
C GLU A 42 -1.00 -20.45 42.83
N ALA A 43 -0.02 -20.48 41.93
CA ALA A 43 0.72 -21.69 41.61
C ALA A 43 1.76 -21.89 42.71
N ASN A 44 1.60 -22.95 43.51
CA ASN A 44 2.58 -23.35 44.50
C ASN A 44 3.86 -23.80 43.80
N ALA A 45 4.95 -23.06 43.97
CA ALA A 45 6.30 -23.51 43.69
C ALA A 45 6.81 -24.28 44.92
N GLU A 46 6.98 -25.60 44.80
CA GLU A 46 7.70 -26.38 45.80
C GLU A 46 9.21 -26.15 45.64
N VAL A 47 9.84 -25.54 46.65
CA VAL A 47 11.29 -25.44 46.78
C VAL A 47 11.78 -26.70 47.48
N VAL A 48 12.39 -27.61 46.74
CA VAL A 48 13.12 -28.74 47.31
C VAL A 48 14.52 -28.25 47.68
N GLU A 49 14.79 -28.10 48.97
CA GLU A 49 16.14 -27.84 49.48
C GLU A 49 16.96 -29.14 49.50
N ASP A 50 18.02 -29.19 48.69
CA ASP A 50 19.08 -30.20 48.83
C ASP A 50 20.41 -29.55 49.23
N LYS A 51 21.19 -30.29 50.04
CA LYS A 51 22.36 -29.83 50.81
C LYS A 51 23.54 -29.36 49.95
N PRO A 52 24.45 -28.52 50.51
CA PRO A 52 25.41 -27.77 49.71
C PRO A 52 26.59 -28.64 49.24
N LYS A 53 26.89 -28.61 47.94
CA LYS A 53 28.19 -29.00 47.38
C LYS A 53 28.78 -27.88 46.51
N LYS A 54 30.11 -27.86 46.50
CA LYS A 54 31.03 -26.78 46.14
C LYS A 54 30.71 -26.03 44.83
N ARG A 55 31.05 -24.73 44.87
CA ARG A 55 30.98 -23.75 43.78
C ARG A 55 31.85 -24.16 42.60
N GLU A 56 31.22 -24.41 41.46
CA GLU A 56 31.77 -24.12 40.13
C GLU A 56 30.84 -23.07 39.51
N ASP A 57 31.42 -21.98 39.02
CA ASP A 57 30.72 -20.87 38.36
C ASP A 57 30.11 -21.35 37.04
N SER A 58 29.04 -22.13 37.12
CA SER A 58 28.16 -22.44 36.00
C SER A 58 27.00 -21.46 36.08
N ILE A 59 26.91 -20.57 35.07
CA ILE A 59 25.71 -19.75 34.89
C ILE A 59 24.55 -20.76 34.77
N PRO A 60 23.53 -20.71 35.64
CA PRO A 60 22.42 -21.64 35.56
C PRO A 60 21.74 -21.45 34.21
N VAL A 61 21.80 -22.48 33.37
CA VAL A 61 20.99 -22.55 32.15
C VAL A 61 19.57 -22.82 32.61
N ILE A 62 18.80 -21.75 32.80
CA ILE A 62 17.37 -21.85 33.09
C ILE A 62 16.70 -22.24 31.77
N GLU A 63 16.45 -23.54 31.60
CA GLU A 63 15.66 -24.04 30.48
C GLU A 63 14.18 -23.71 30.75
N ILE A 64 13.72 -22.56 30.28
CA ILE A 64 12.30 -22.17 30.38
C ILE A 64 11.50 -23.06 29.42
N ARG A 65 10.94 -24.15 29.96
CA ARG A 65 9.97 -24.97 29.23
C ARG A 65 8.61 -24.27 29.31
N GLY A 66 8.24 -23.60 28.23
CA GLY A 66 6.87 -23.08 28.09
C GLY A 66 5.90 -24.24 27.93
N GLU A 67 5.13 -24.55 28.98
CA GLU A 67 4.04 -25.51 28.90
C GLU A 67 2.85 -24.87 28.17
N GLY A 68 2.61 -25.30 26.92
CA GLY A 68 1.48 -24.82 26.13
C GLY A 68 1.63 -25.12 24.64
N LYS A 69 0.52 -25.11 23.90
CA LYS A 69 0.56 -25.12 22.44
C LYS A 69 1.26 -23.84 21.97
N PRO A 70 2.20 -23.89 21.00
CA PRO A 70 2.83 -22.69 20.47
C PRO A 70 1.77 -21.71 19.94
N MET A 71 1.97 -20.41 20.18
CA MET A 71 1.11 -19.37 19.65
C MET A 71 1.06 -19.45 18.12
N SER A 72 -0.13 -19.24 17.55
CA SER A 72 -0.31 -19.15 16.11
C SER A 72 0.34 -17.87 15.56
N ALA A 73 0.70 -17.87 14.27
CA ALA A 73 1.24 -16.69 13.60
C ALA A 73 0.31 -15.46 13.76
N ALA A 74 -1.00 -15.65 13.63
CA ALA A 74 -1.99 -14.59 13.81
C ALA A 74 -1.95 -13.97 15.23
N GLN A 75 -1.86 -14.80 16.27
CA GLN A 75 -1.75 -14.32 17.67
C GLN A 75 -0.46 -13.54 17.90
N ILE A 76 0.65 -13.99 17.31
CA ILE A 76 1.93 -13.27 17.38
C ILE A 76 1.80 -11.89 16.72
N ARG A 77 1.14 -11.79 15.55
CA ARG A 77 0.96 -10.49 14.87
C ARG A 77 0.03 -9.55 15.61
N GLU A 78 -1.03 -10.06 16.23
CA GLU A 78 -1.91 -9.24 17.05
C GLU A 78 -1.15 -8.62 18.24
N LEU A 79 -0.28 -9.40 18.90
CA LEU A 79 0.62 -8.88 19.94
C LEU A 79 1.60 -7.83 19.40
N GLU A 80 2.15 -8.03 18.19
CA GLU A 80 3.02 -7.05 17.53
C GLU A 80 2.26 -5.75 17.21
N GLU A 81 1.03 -5.82 16.73
CA GLU A 81 0.20 -4.64 16.42
C GLU A 81 -0.15 -3.84 17.68
N MET A 82 -0.52 -4.55 18.77
CA MET A 82 -0.75 -3.92 20.08
C MET A 82 0.52 -3.23 20.60
N SER A 83 1.68 -3.88 20.48
CA SER A 83 2.95 -3.28 20.90
C SER A 83 3.37 -2.09 20.03
N ASN A 84 3.07 -2.11 18.73
CA ASN A 84 3.40 -1.03 17.80
C ASN A 84 2.41 0.15 17.85
N GLY A 85 1.31 0.02 18.60
CA GLY A 85 0.26 1.04 18.68
C GLY A 85 -0.54 1.19 17.38
N GLY A 86 -0.59 0.16 16.55
CA GLY A 86 -1.29 0.21 15.27
C GLY A 86 -1.00 -0.99 14.35
N PRO A 87 -1.68 -1.04 13.20
CA PRO A 87 -1.58 -2.18 12.30
C PRO A 87 -0.20 -2.28 11.65
N LEU A 88 0.24 -3.50 11.33
CA LEU A 88 1.54 -3.72 10.70
C LEU A 88 1.64 -3.01 9.34
N ASP A 89 2.82 -2.44 9.09
CA ASP A 89 3.15 -1.75 7.86
C ASP A 89 4.40 -2.36 7.21
N ILE A 90 4.66 -1.97 5.96
CA ILE A 90 5.84 -2.42 5.24
C ILE A 90 7.13 -1.97 5.93
N LYS A 91 8.18 -2.78 5.83
CA LYS A 91 9.55 -2.38 6.22
C LYS A 91 10.38 -2.25 4.96
N VAL A 92 10.95 -1.06 4.74
CA VAL A 92 11.76 -0.77 3.55
C VAL A 92 13.21 -0.56 3.96
N SER A 93 14.10 -1.37 3.41
CA SER A 93 15.55 -1.23 3.55
C SER A 93 16.17 -0.90 2.20
N LYS A 94 16.87 0.23 2.10
CA LYS A 94 17.57 0.62 0.87
C LYS A 94 18.93 -0.08 0.83
N THR A 95 19.07 -1.05 -0.07
CA THR A 95 20.29 -1.84 -0.20
C THR A 95 21.34 -1.09 -1.00
N TRP A 96 20.92 -0.46 -2.09
CA TRP A 96 21.79 0.38 -2.90
C TRP A 96 20.97 1.52 -3.51
N VAL A 97 21.50 2.73 -3.45
CA VAL A 97 20.88 3.92 -4.04
C VAL A 97 21.92 4.54 -4.97
N PRO A 98 21.59 4.83 -6.23
CA PRO A 98 22.49 5.52 -7.13
C PRO A 98 22.79 6.93 -6.60
N GLY A 99 24.00 7.42 -6.87
CA GLY A 99 24.43 8.75 -6.44
C GLY A 99 23.63 9.88 -7.10
N ASP A 100 23.18 9.66 -8.33
CA ASP A 100 22.26 10.55 -9.04
C ASP A 100 20.83 9.99 -8.97
N CYS A 101 19.90 10.84 -8.55
CA CYS A 101 18.48 10.53 -8.49
C CYS A 101 17.70 11.81 -8.78
N PRO A 102 17.59 12.19 -10.06
CA PRO A 102 16.98 13.46 -10.44
C PRO A 102 15.50 13.52 -10.05
N ARG A 103 14.83 12.36 -10.07
CA ARG A 103 13.43 12.23 -9.68
C ARG A 103 13.20 10.88 -9.02
N LYS A 104 12.36 10.91 -7.98
CA LYS A 104 11.86 9.72 -7.30
C LYS A 104 10.50 9.33 -7.84
N ALA A 105 10.25 8.02 -7.93
CA ALA A 105 8.96 7.47 -8.34
C ALA A 105 7.82 8.01 -7.48
N ARG A 106 6.80 8.60 -8.12
CA ARG A 106 5.57 9.06 -7.47
C ARG A 106 4.36 8.35 -8.06
N ARG A 107 3.21 8.49 -7.37
CA ARG A 107 1.94 7.93 -7.87
C ARG A 107 1.72 8.36 -9.33
N LEU A 108 1.22 7.43 -10.12
CA LEU A 108 0.95 7.46 -11.57
C LEU A 108 2.16 7.20 -12.47
N ASP A 109 3.39 7.38 -11.99
CA ASP A 109 4.58 7.10 -12.81
C ASP A 109 4.61 5.63 -13.24
N PHE A 110 5.15 5.39 -14.42
CA PHE A 110 5.42 4.04 -14.89
C PHE A 110 6.75 3.58 -14.33
N VAL A 111 6.77 2.42 -13.68
CA VAL A 111 7.97 1.84 -13.09
C VAL A 111 8.18 0.45 -13.67
N THR A 112 9.33 0.26 -14.30
CA THR A 112 9.83 -1.04 -14.74
C THR A 112 10.82 -1.54 -13.71
N PHE A 113 10.57 -2.72 -13.14
CA PHE A 113 11.42 -3.28 -12.10
C PHE A 113 11.59 -4.79 -12.21
N HIS A 114 12.67 -5.30 -11.62
CA HIS A 114 12.85 -6.71 -11.32
C HIS A 114 12.64 -6.98 -9.84
N PHE A 115 12.24 -8.21 -9.50
CA PHE A 115 12.12 -8.65 -8.13
C PHE A 115 12.49 -10.13 -7.93
N LYS A 116 12.87 -10.46 -6.70
CA LYS A 116 12.89 -11.82 -6.13
C LYS A 116 12.02 -11.85 -4.88
N GLY A 117 11.04 -12.74 -4.85
CA GLY A 117 10.08 -12.88 -3.75
C GLY A 117 10.38 -14.10 -2.88
N PHE A 118 10.43 -13.90 -1.57
CA PHE A 118 10.72 -14.92 -0.56
C PHE A 118 9.63 -14.97 0.51
N SER A 119 9.28 -16.18 0.95
CA SER A 119 8.43 -16.37 2.12
C SER A 119 9.17 -15.98 3.41
N GLU A 120 8.44 -15.89 4.51
CA GLU A 120 9.01 -15.64 5.84
C GLU A 120 10.13 -16.64 6.20
N ALA A 121 9.94 -17.92 5.83
CA ALA A 121 10.94 -18.98 5.99
C ALA A 121 12.17 -18.86 5.04
N GLY A 122 12.23 -17.83 4.21
CA GLY A 122 13.33 -17.57 3.26
C GLY A 122 13.25 -18.37 1.96
N LYS A 123 12.20 -19.16 1.73
CA LYS A 123 12.01 -19.91 0.48
C LYS A 123 11.58 -18.95 -0.63
N LYS A 124 12.31 -18.95 -1.75
CA LYS A 124 11.92 -18.20 -2.95
C LYS A 124 10.62 -18.79 -3.53
N PHE A 125 9.60 -17.96 -3.72
CA PHE A 125 8.32 -18.38 -4.29
C PHE A 125 8.08 -17.81 -5.70
N ASP A 126 8.71 -16.69 -6.06
CA ASP A 126 8.60 -16.09 -7.39
C ASP A 126 9.79 -15.17 -7.71
N GLN A 127 10.04 -14.91 -8.99
CA GLN A 127 11.01 -13.92 -9.47
C GLN A 127 10.63 -13.41 -10.87
N SER A 128 11.04 -12.18 -11.18
CA SER A 128 10.91 -11.63 -12.54
C SER A 128 12.06 -12.04 -13.47
N TYR A 129 13.25 -12.33 -12.92
CA TYR A 129 14.43 -12.65 -13.71
C TYR A 129 14.25 -13.94 -14.51
N GLY A 130 14.63 -13.92 -15.79
CA GLY A 130 14.55 -15.05 -16.71
C GLY A 130 13.16 -15.29 -17.30
N ARG A 131 12.23 -14.35 -17.13
CA ARG A 131 10.98 -14.30 -17.92
C ARG A 131 11.29 -13.72 -19.31
N GLU A 132 10.37 -13.91 -20.26
CA GLU A 132 10.53 -13.41 -21.64
C GLU A 132 10.66 -11.88 -21.74
N ASN A 133 10.22 -11.13 -20.72
CA ASN A 133 10.23 -9.67 -20.72
C ASN A 133 11.38 -9.10 -19.86
N ASP A 134 11.93 -7.95 -20.28
CA ASP A 134 12.97 -7.16 -19.58
C ASP A 134 12.40 -6.40 -18.36
N GLY A 135 11.80 -7.14 -17.44
CA GLY A 135 11.20 -6.61 -16.22
C GLY A 135 9.69 -6.49 -16.26
N ILE A 136 9.14 -6.02 -15.15
CA ILE A 136 7.70 -5.83 -14.97
C ILE A 136 7.44 -4.33 -14.97
N LYS A 137 6.75 -3.85 -15.99
CA LYS A 137 6.28 -2.47 -16.08
C LYS A 137 4.90 -2.36 -15.42
N ILE A 138 4.79 -1.51 -14.40
CA ILE A 138 3.53 -1.17 -13.74
C ILE A 138 3.33 0.33 -13.75
N GLN A 139 2.08 0.75 -13.58
CA GLN A 139 1.76 2.11 -13.16
C GLN A 139 1.64 2.16 -11.63
N LEU A 140 2.41 3.03 -11.00
CA LEU A 140 2.55 3.07 -9.54
C LEU A 140 1.33 3.73 -8.87
N GLY A 141 0.81 3.13 -7.80
CA GLY A 141 -0.25 3.74 -7.00
C GLY A 141 -1.66 3.62 -7.59
N VAL A 142 -1.84 2.76 -8.61
CA VAL A 142 -3.15 2.49 -9.23
C VAL A 142 -3.59 1.02 -9.07
N GLY A 143 -2.89 0.23 -8.24
CA GLY A 143 -3.26 -1.15 -7.91
C GLY A 143 -2.95 -2.18 -9.00
N MET A 144 -1.85 -2.01 -9.74
CA MET A 144 -1.33 -3.03 -10.68
C MET A 144 -0.40 -4.06 -10.00
N THR A 145 -0.10 -3.89 -8.72
CA THR A 145 0.68 -4.85 -7.94
C THR A 145 0.13 -4.93 -6.51
N MET A 146 0.67 -5.82 -5.70
CA MET A 146 0.23 -5.97 -4.31
C MET A 146 0.44 -4.66 -3.52
N PRO A 147 -0.48 -4.27 -2.62
CA PRO A 147 -0.46 -2.97 -1.95
C PRO A 147 0.85 -2.64 -1.23
N GLY A 148 1.47 -3.62 -0.57
CA GLY A 148 2.74 -3.43 0.12
C GLY A 148 3.91 -3.18 -0.82
N LEU A 149 3.94 -3.87 -1.97
CA LEU A 149 4.97 -3.67 -2.98
C LEU A 149 4.81 -2.31 -3.67
N ASP A 150 3.57 -1.95 -4.03
CA ASP A 150 3.21 -0.64 -4.57
C ASP A 150 3.65 0.50 -3.63
N LYS A 151 3.40 0.33 -2.33
CA LYS A 151 3.85 1.28 -1.30
C LYS A 151 5.37 1.31 -1.14
N GLY A 152 6.06 0.17 -1.23
CA GLY A 152 7.52 0.08 -1.04
C GLY A 152 8.34 0.59 -2.24
N ILE A 153 7.81 0.48 -3.45
CA ILE A 153 8.42 1.03 -4.68
C ILE A 153 8.32 2.56 -4.72
N LYS A 154 7.31 3.13 -4.06
CA LYS A 154 7.18 4.58 -3.98
C LYS A 154 8.45 5.24 -3.48
N GLY A 155 8.87 6.28 -4.19
CA GLY A 155 10.08 7.03 -3.88
C GLY A 155 11.38 6.35 -4.29
N MET A 156 11.36 5.27 -5.09
CA MET A 156 12.56 4.68 -5.70
C MET A 156 13.18 5.60 -6.75
N CYS A 157 14.48 5.45 -6.97
CA CYS A 157 15.25 6.04 -8.06
C CYS A 157 15.54 5.00 -9.16
N ASP A 158 15.87 5.46 -10.36
CA ASP A 158 16.34 4.58 -11.44
C ASP A 158 17.59 3.83 -11.01
N GLY A 159 17.63 2.52 -11.19
CA GLY A 159 18.70 1.65 -10.72
C GLY A 159 18.64 1.29 -9.23
N GLU A 160 17.76 1.88 -8.41
CA GLU A 160 17.77 1.63 -6.95
C GLU A 160 17.44 0.17 -6.59
N LEU A 161 18.17 -0.39 -5.63
CA LEU A 161 17.88 -1.69 -5.03
C LEU A 161 17.30 -1.54 -3.62
N ARG A 162 16.16 -2.19 -3.39
CA ARG A 162 15.48 -2.22 -2.08
C ARG A 162 15.14 -3.63 -1.66
N LYS A 163 15.15 -3.83 -0.35
CA LYS A 163 14.46 -4.94 0.30
C LYS A 163 13.17 -4.40 0.93
N ILE A 164 12.05 -5.01 0.58
CA ILE A 164 10.71 -4.62 1.03
C ILE A 164 10.09 -5.83 1.74
N GLU A 165 9.82 -5.68 3.03
CA GLU A 165 9.08 -6.67 3.80
C GLU A 165 7.61 -6.25 3.88
N VAL A 166 6.72 -7.13 3.43
CA VAL A 166 5.29 -6.88 3.30
C VAL A 166 4.54 -7.79 4.26
N PRO A 167 3.78 -7.22 5.22
CA PRO A 167 2.91 -8.01 6.10
C PRO A 167 1.70 -8.54 5.33
N TRP A 168 1.10 -9.63 5.83
CA TRP A 168 -0.05 -10.30 5.23
C TRP A 168 -1.17 -9.34 4.82
N ARG A 169 -1.55 -8.40 5.70
CA ARG A 169 -2.61 -7.41 5.44
C ARG A 169 -2.35 -6.50 4.23
N LEU A 170 -1.09 -6.34 3.80
CA LEU A 170 -0.67 -5.58 2.61
C LEU A 170 -0.21 -6.47 1.44
N SER A 171 -0.36 -7.79 1.55
CA SER A 171 -0.01 -8.74 0.49
C SER A 171 -1.19 -8.95 -0.47
N ARG A 172 -1.97 -10.02 -0.32
CA ARG A 172 -3.21 -10.28 -1.07
C ARG A 172 -4.33 -10.62 -0.09
N LYS A 173 -5.51 -10.05 -0.29
CA LYS A 173 -6.69 -10.37 0.53
C LYS A 173 -7.36 -11.68 0.11
N ARG A 174 -7.17 -12.11 -1.14
CA ARG A 174 -7.80 -13.29 -1.75
C ARG A 174 -6.78 -14.07 -2.56
N LYS A 175 -7.09 -15.35 -2.82
CA LYS A 175 -6.32 -16.18 -3.75
C LYS A 175 -6.24 -15.46 -5.11
N SER A 176 -5.03 -15.23 -5.58
CA SER A 176 -4.77 -14.60 -6.89
C SER A 176 -4.23 -15.65 -7.86
N LYS A 177 -4.68 -15.58 -9.12
CA LYS A 177 -4.12 -16.39 -10.22
C LYS A 177 -2.67 -16.03 -10.53
N VAL A 178 -2.25 -14.79 -10.26
CA VAL A 178 -0.87 -14.32 -10.46
C VAL A 178 0.01 -14.78 -9.29
N TRP A 179 -0.47 -14.60 -8.06
CA TRP A 179 0.33 -14.85 -6.86
C TRP A 179 -0.01 -16.18 -6.16
N ARG A 180 -0.08 -17.29 -6.90
CA ARG A 180 -0.63 -18.57 -6.41
C ARG A 180 0.18 -19.23 -5.29
N PHE A 181 1.50 -19.03 -5.29
CA PHE A 181 2.44 -19.68 -4.36
C PHE A 181 2.57 -18.98 -3.01
N ILE A 182 1.90 -17.83 -2.84
CA ILE A 182 1.83 -17.15 -1.55
C ILE A 182 0.87 -17.94 -0.62
N PRO A 183 1.23 -18.20 0.64
CA PRO A 183 0.35 -18.87 1.61
C PRO A 183 -0.97 -18.11 1.87
N ASN A 184 -1.93 -18.73 2.54
CA ASN A 184 -3.21 -18.09 2.90
C ASN A 184 -3.35 -17.76 4.39
N ASP A 185 -2.42 -18.25 5.19
CA ASP A 185 -2.22 -17.95 6.60
C ASP A 185 -1.40 -16.66 6.78
N GLU A 186 -1.42 -16.11 7.99
CA GLU A 186 -0.67 -14.90 8.37
C GLU A 186 0.83 -15.09 8.13
N HIS A 187 1.46 -14.17 7.41
CA HIS A 187 2.87 -14.26 7.05
C HIS A 187 3.49 -12.90 6.73
N TRP A 188 4.82 -12.87 6.67
CA TRP A 188 5.58 -11.82 5.99
C TRP A 188 6.13 -12.33 4.67
N LEU A 189 6.18 -11.43 3.68
CA LEU A 189 6.87 -11.63 2.42
C LEU A 189 8.06 -10.69 2.34
N ARG A 190 9.16 -11.16 1.78
CA ARG A 190 10.32 -10.32 1.48
C ARG A 190 10.50 -10.22 -0.02
N PHE A 191 10.63 -9.01 -0.52
CA PHE A 191 10.95 -8.72 -1.91
C PHE A 191 12.28 -8.01 -2.00
N ASP A 192 13.21 -8.58 -2.74
CA ASP A 192 14.39 -7.85 -3.21
C ASP A 192 14.04 -7.27 -4.58
N VAL A 193 13.99 -5.94 -4.69
CA VAL A 193 13.50 -5.18 -5.85
C VAL A 193 14.63 -4.34 -6.43
N GLU A 194 14.72 -4.34 -7.76
CA GLU A 194 15.63 -3.51 -8.55
C GLU A 194 14.79 -2.66 -9.51
N ALA A 195 14.78 -1.34 -9.33
CA ALA A 195 14.12 -0.44 -10.27
C ALA A 195 15.00 -0.27 -11.51
N ILE A 196 14.49 -0.66 -12.67
CA ILE A 196 15.22 -0.57 -13.94
C ILE A 196 15.01 0.82 -14.54
N LYS A 197 13.75 1.27 -14.60
CA LYS A 197 13.37 2.53 -15.23
C LYS A 197 12.12 3.12 -14.60
N ILE A 198 12.10 4.43 -14.43
CA ILE A 198 11.02 5.24 -13.88
C ILE A 198 10.69 6.31 -14.90
N GLU A 199 9.52 6.20 -15.50
CA GLU A 199 9.03 7.11 -16.51
C GLU A 199 7.92 7.97 -15.89
N PRO A 200 8.07 9.31 -15.89
CA PRO A 200 7.01 10.21 -15.46
C PRO A 200 5.70 9.92 -16.16
N TRP A 201 4.60 9.96 -15.41
CA TRP A 201 3.28 9.95 -16.04
C TRP A 201 3.05 11.18 -16.92
N THR A 202 2.62 10.93 -18.15
CA THR A 202 2.10 11.92 -19.11
C THR A 202 0.79 11.41 -19.69
N ILE A 203 0.00 12.31 -20.28
CA ILE A 203 -1.26 11.96 -20.94
C ILE A 203 -0.95 11.06 -22.15
N GLU A 204 0.07 11.43 -22.91
CA GLU A 204 0.52 10.69 -24.08
C GLU A 204 1.02 9.28 -23.71
N GLY A 205 1.84 9.17 -22.66
CA GLY A 205 2.30 7.87 -22.18
C GLY A 205 1.17 6.99 -21.61
N GLN A 206 0.09 7.60 -21.11
CA GLN A 206 -1.10 6.87 -20.70
C GLN A 206 -1.87 6.31 -21.90
N PHE A 207 -2.00 7.10 -22.97
CA PHE A 207 -2.64 6.70 -24.22
C PHE A 207 -1.86 5.57 -24.88
N GLU A 208 -0.54 5.74 -25.06
CA GLU A 208 0.37 4.72 -25.60
C GLU A 208 0.32 3.42 -24.78
N TRP A 209 0.16 3.51 -23.46
CA TRP A 209 0.03 2.31 -22.63
C TRP A 209 -1.26 1.53 -22.88
N MET A 210 -2.33 2.21 -23.30
CA MET A 210 -3.63 1.61 -23.60
C MET A 210 -3.75 1.15 -25.05
N ASP A 211 -2.99 1.76 -25.96
CA ASP A 211 -2.91 1.38 -27.38
C ASP A 211 -2.13 0.06 -27.54
N LEU A 212 -2.86 -1.03 -27.75
CA LEU A 212 -2.28 -2.38 -27.80
C LEU A 212 -1.60 -2.71 -29.13
N ASN A 213 -1.95 -2.02 -30.23
CA ASN A 213 -1.40 -2.29 -31.57
C ASN A 213 -0.59 -1.11 -32.13
N ASN A 214 -0.41 -0.04 -31.35
CA ASN A 214 0.35 1.15 -31.69
C ASN A 214 -0.15 1.84 -32.96
N ASN A 215 -1.46 1.82 -33.21
CA ASN A 215 -2.07 2.47 -34.37
C ASN A 215 -2.48 3.93 -34.09
N SER A 216 -2.16 4.46 -32.91
CA SER A 216 -2.50 5.80 -32.44
C SER A 216 -4.01 6.06 -32.30
N LYS A 217 -4.81 5.02 -32.12
CA LYS A 217 -6.26 5.07 -31.89
C LYS A 217 -6.65 4.09 -30.78
N LEU A 218 -7.72 4.41 -30.06
CA LEU A 218 -8.32 3.50 -29.09
C LEU A 218 -9.74 3.16 -29.50
N THR A 219 -9.98 1.89 -29.78
CA THR A 219 -11.31 1.36 -30.14
C THR A 219 -11.95 0.61 -28.97
N GLU A 220 -13.28 0.40 -29.03
CA GLU A 220 -14.02 -0.36 -28.01
C GLU A 220 -13.40 -1.75 -27.74
N ASP A 221 -13.04 -2.47 -28.80
CA ASP A 221 -12.44 -3.80 -28.71
C ASP A 221 -11.05 -3.77 -28.05
N GLU A 222 -10.22 -2.78 -28.39
CA GLU A 222 -8.90 -2.60 -27.77
C GLU A 222 -9.01 -2.28 -26.28
N LEU A 223 -9.93 -1.39 -25.89
CA LEU A 223 -10.18 -1.05 -24.49
C LEU A 223 -10.67 -2.27 -23.69
N THR A 224 -11.55 -3.07 -24.30
CA THR A 224 -12.03 -4.33 -23.71
C THR A 224 -10.88 -5.32 -23.53
N ARG A 225 -10.07 -5.54 -24.58
CA ARG A 225 -8.88 -6.40 -24.54
C ARG A 225 -7.84 -5.90 -23.53
N PHE A 226 -7.67 -4.59 -23.41
CA PHE A 226 -6.80 -3.96 -22.43
C PHE A 226 -7.27 -4.28 -21.01
N GLY A 227 -8.58 -4.17 -20.73
CA GLY A 227 -9.16 -4.59 -19.45
C GLY A 227 -8.86 -6.07 -19.10
N TYR A 228 -9.00 -6.98 -20.07
CA TYR A 228 -8.64 -8.39 -19.87
C TYR A 228 -7.13 -8.61 -19.66
N LYS A 229 -6.27 -7.87 -20.38
CA LYS A 229 -4.83 -7.88 -20.16
C LYS A 229 -4.49 -7.46 -18.73
N MET A 230 -5.10 -6.38 -18.25
CA MET A 230 -4.92 -5.88 -16.88
C MET A 230 -5.29 -6.91 -15.82
N LEU A 231 -6.40 -7.63 -16.03
CA LEU A 231 -6.82 -8.72 -15.14
C LEU A 231 -5.86 -9.91 -15.19
N LYS A 232 -5.43 -10.32 -16.38
CA LYS A 232 -4.59 -11.51 -16.58
C LYS A 232 -3.18 -11.33 -16.02
N GLU A 233 -2.55 -10.19 -16.32
CA GLU A 233 -1.15 -9.93 -15.97
C GLU A 233 -1.00 -9.44 -14.53
N PHE A 234 -1.89 -8.56 -14.08
CA PHE A 234 -1.75 -7.85 -12.81
C PHE A 234 -2.80 -8.26 -11.76
N GLY A 235 -3.84 -8.99 -12.15
CA GLY A 235 -4.99 -9.27 -11.28
C GLY A 235 -5.86 -8.04 -11.01
N LYS A 236 -5.72 -6.99 -11.83
CA LYS A 236 -6.48 -5.73 -11.68
C LYS A 236 -7.85 -5.87 -12.35
N ALA A 237 -8.86 -6.17 -11.55
CA ALA A 237 -10.26 -6.20 -11.97
C ALA A 237 -10.91 -4.81 -11.88
N TRP A 238 -12.13 -4.70 -12.42
CA TRP A 238 -13.01 -3.60 -12.10
C TRP A 238 -13.31 -3.56 -10.60
N PRO A 239 -13.47 -2.37 -9.99
CA PRO A 239 -13.69 -2.26 -8.56
C PRO A 239 -15.02 -2.87 -8.10
N ASN A 240 -16.06 -2.73 -8.94
CA ASN A 240 -17.36 -3.37 -8.78
C ASN A 240 -17.39 -4.60 -9.71
N GLU A 241 -17.73 -5.77 -9.15
CA GLU A 241 -17.74 -7.06 -9.85
C GLU A 241 -18.86 -7.15 -10.90
N ASP A 242 -19.90 -6.32 -10.77
CA ASP A 242 -21.06 -6.27 -11.67
C ASP A 242 -20.82 -5.40 -12.91
N ILE A 243 -19.68 -4.70 -13.00
CA ILE A 243 -19.33 -3.90 -14.18
C ILE A 243 -18.99 -4.83 -15.35
N ASP A 244 -19.79 -4.75 -16.41
CA ASP A 244 -19.48 -5.40 -17.69
C ASP A 244 -18.36 -4.62 -18.43
N PRO A 245 -17.23 -5.28 -18.77
CA PRO A 245 -16.13 -4.65 -19.50
C PRO A 245 -16.52 -4.05 -20.86
N VAL A 246 -17.51 -4.62 -21.55
CA VAL A 246 -17.99 -4.15 -22.85
C VAL A 246 -18.77 -2.85 -22.68
N PHE A 247 -19.71 -2.80 -21.72
CA PHE A 247 -20.44 -1.56 -21.44
C PHE A 247 -19.50 -0.45 -20.95
N ALA A 248 -18.54 -0.78 -20.09
CA ALA A 248 -17.52 0.16 -19.65
C ALA A 248 -16.70 0.72 -20.83
N SER A 249 -16.31 -0.13 -21.79
CA SER A 249 -15.55 0.29 -22.98
C SER A 249 -16.39 1.16 -23.92
N LYS A 250 -17.66 0.81 -24.15
CA LYS A 250 -18.61 1.65 -24.90
C LYS A 250 -18.80 3.02 -24.27
N TYR A 251 -18.98 3.06 -22.96
CA TYR A 251 -19.09 4.31 -22.21
C TYR A 251 -17.81 5.14 -22.35
N TYR A 252 -16.64 4.49 -22.30
CA TYR A 252 -15.35 5.15 -22.48
C TYR A 252 -15.25 5.83 -23.85
N ILE A 253 -15.63 5.14 -24.94
CA ILE A 253 -15.69 5.76 -26.28
C ILE A 253 -16.63 6.97 -26.26
N LYS A 254 -17.89 6.81 -25.81
CA LYS A 254 -18.85 7.93 -25.72
C LYS A 254 -18.36 9.13 -24.90
N TYR A 255 -17.47 8.90 -23.93
CA TYR A 255 -16.92 9.94 -23.06
C TYR A 255 -15.80 10.75 -23.73
N PHE A 256 -15.00 10.08 -24.56
CA PHE A 256 -13.76 10.62 -25.11
C PHE A 256 -13.83 10.97 -26.59
N ASP A 257 -14.57 10.19 -27.38
CA ASP A 257 -14.75 10.37 -28.83
C ASP A 257 -15.62 11.61 -29.11
N ALA A 258 -14.98 12.70 -29.52
CA ALA A 258 -15.60 13.99 -29.72
C ALA A 258 -16.16 14.15 -31.13
N ASN A 259 -15.49 13.54 -32.11
CA ASN A 259 -15.87 13.59 -33.52
C ASN A 259 -16.91 12.50 -33.90
N ASN A 260 -17.17 11.55 -32.99
CA ASN A 260 -18.07 10.40 -33.15
C ASN A 260 -17.65 9.45 -34.29
N ASP A 261 -16.35 9.28 -34.53
CA ASP A 261 -15.81 8.34 -35.52
C ASP A 261 -15.70 6.90 -35.00
N GLY A 262 -16.03 6.66 -33.72
CA GLY A 262 -16.00 5.36 -33.07
C GLY A 262 -14.62 4.94 -32.55
N ALA A 263 -13.62 5.82 -32.66
CA ALA A 263 -12.30 5.66 -32.10
C ALA A 263 -11.92 6.92 -31.31
N ILE A 264 -10.96 6.78 -30.41
CA ILE A 264 -10.39 7.93 -29.69
C ILE A 264 -8.98 8.13 -30.22
N ASP A 265 -8.72 9.30 -30.78
CA ASP A 265 -7.35 9.71 -31.13
C ASP A 265 -6.64 10.39 -29.94
N ILE A 266 -5.33 10.60 -30.09
CA ILE A 266 -4.52 11.23 -29.04
C ILE A 266 -4.98 12.66 -28.70
N SER A 267 -5.52 13.38 -29.66
CA SER A 267 -5.92 14.78 -29.51
C SER A 267 -7.24 14.88 -28.73
N GLU A 268 -8.21 14.02 -29.05
CA GLU A 268 -9.45 13.86 -28.30
C GLU A 268 -9.17 13.41 -26.87
N PHE A 269 -8.33 12.38 -26.71
CA PHE A 269 -7.91 11.89 -25.40
C PHE A 269 -7.31 13.01 -24.56
N LYS A 270 -6.37 13.76 -25.12
CA LYS A 270 -5.70 14.87 -24.45
C LYS A 270 -6.65 15.99 -24.06
N TYR A 271 -7.50 16.42 -24.99
CA TYR A 271 -8.49 17.47 -24.75
C TYR A 271 -9.40 17.12 -23.57
N ILE A 272 -9.92 15.90 -23.53
CA ILE A 272 -10.83 15.46 -22.47
C ILE A 272 -10.10 15.32 -21.12
N PHE A 273 -8.87 14.79 -21.11
CA PHE A 273 -8.06 14.75 -19.89
C PHE A 273 -7.77 16.15 -19.34
N GLU A 274 -7.34 17.09 -20.18
CA GLU A 274 -7.03 18.46 -19.77
C GLU A 274 -8.27 19.21 -19.28
N ARG A 275 -9.40 19.05 -19.97
CA ARG A 275 -10.70 19.55 -19.54
C ARG A 275 -11.03 19.06 -18.14
N ASP A 276 -10.99 17.75 -17.92
CA ASP A 276 -11.33 17.14 -16.64
C ASP A 276 -10.38 17.57 -15.51
N LEU A 277 -9.07 17.66 -15.80
CA LEU A 277 -8.07 18.18 -14.86
C LEU A 277 -8.39 19.60 -14.41
N SER A 278 -8.82 20.47 -15.33
CA SER A 278 -9.21 21.84 -15.00
C SER A 278 -10.47 21.87 -14.11
N ILE A 279 -11.47 21.03 -14.39
CA ILE A 279 -12.70 20.92 -13.60
C ILE A 279 -12.37 20.42 -12.20
N MET A 280 -11.56 19.37 -12.08
CA MET A 280 -11.11 18.84 -10.80
C MET A 280 -10.39 19.90 -9.96
N GLU A 281 -9.50 20.69 -10.57
CA GLU A 281 -8.79 21.75 -9.85
C GLU A 281 -9.76 22.82 -9.33
N SER A 282 -10.76 23.21 -10.13
CA SER A 282 -11.78 24.18 -9.73
C SER A 282 -12.63 23.70 -8.55
N LYS A 283 -13.04 22.42 -8.55
CA LYS A 283 -13.86 21.83 -7.48
C LYS A 283 -13.08 21.61 -6.19
N ARG A 284 -11.79 21.30 -6.27
CA ARG A 284 -10.92 21.13 -5.08
C ARG A 284 -10.76 22.40 -4.27
N LYS A 285 -10.77 23.59 -4.90
CA LYS A 285 -10.68 24.87 -4.19
C LYS A 285 -11.89 25.14 -3.28
N ASN A 286 -13.01 24.46 -3.53
CA ASN A 286 -14.31 24.75 -2.91
C ASN A 286 -14.82 23.67 -1.92
N LYS A 287 -14.06 22.62 -1.61
CA LYS A 287 -14.53 21.50 -0.75
C LYS A 287 -13.53 21.11 0.34
N ASN A 288 -14.07 20.78 1.52
CA ASN A 288 -13.37 20.08 2.59
C ASN A 288 -13.02 18.64 2.19
N LYS A 289 -12.04 18.03 2.89
CA LYS A 289 -11.50 16.68 2.66
C LYS A 289 -12.59 15.66 2.27
N ILE A 290 -12.67 15.34 0.99
CA ILE A 290 -13.65 14.40 0.42
C ILE A 290 -13.12 12.97 0.63
N GLU A 291 -13.97 12.09 1.13
CA GLU A 291 -13.66 10.67 1.32
C GLU A 291 -13.81 9.90 0.00
N GLY A 292 -12.83 9.06 -0.33
CA GLY A 292 -12.87 8.22 -1.53
C GLY A 292 -11.48 7.93 -2.11
N ARG A 293 -11.47 7.20 -3.22
CA ARG A 293 -10.23 6.89 -3.95
C ARG A 293 -9.95 8.01 -4.95
N LYS A 294 -8.69 8.44 -5.05
CA LYS A 294 -8.29 9.38 -6.11
C LYS A 294 -8.55 8.78 -7.48
N ARG A 295 -9.10 9.57 -8.41
CA ARG A 295 -9.26 9.16 -9.81
C ARG A 295 -7.94 8.64 -10.37
N ASP A 296 -7.97 7.46 -11.00
CA ASP A 296 -6.82 6.82 -11.62
C ASP A 296 -6.86 7.06 -13.14
N PRO A 297 -5.72 7.43 -13.76
CA PRO A 297 -5.63 7.53 -15.22
C PRO A 297 -5.73 6.13 -15.83
N GLY A 298 -6.42 6.02 -16.96
CA GLY A 298 -6.69 4.75 -17.65
C GLY A 298 -8.19 4.45 -17.76
N LEU A 299 -8.56 3.17 -17.89
CA LEU A 299 -9.97 2.75 -18.03
C LEU A 299 -10.88 3.22 -16.88
N GLN A 300 -10.34 3.31 -15.66
CA GLN A 300 -11.13 3.71 -14.48
C GLN A 300 -11.36 5.23 -14.38
N TRP A 301 -10.86 6.01 -15.34
CA TRP A 301 -11.08 7.47 -15.40
C TRP A 301 -12.57 7.82 -15.41
N ILE A 302 -13.38 7.02 -16.10
CA ILE A 302 -14.82 7.19 -16.26
C ILE A 302 -15.64 6.91 -14.99
N LEU A 303 -15.03 6.41 -13.91
CA LEU A 303 -15.74 6.02 -12.69
C LEU A 303 -16.00 7.19 -11.73
N ASP A 304 -15.39 8.36 -11.98
CA ASP A 304 -15.68 9.59 -11.24
C ASP A 304 -16.69 10.39 -12.07
N PHE A 305 -17.96 10.01 -11.93
CA PHE A 305 -19.06 10.53 -12.73
C PHE A 305 -19.34 12.01 -12.47
N ASN A 306 -19.00 12.47 -11.26
CA ASN A 306 -19.20 13.86 -10.89
C ASN A 306 -18.00 14.77 -11.26
N ASN A 307 -16.86 14.21 -11.67
CA ASN A 307 -15.65 14.93 -12.08
C ASN A 307 -15.06 15.85 -11.00
N ASP A 308 -15.02 15.40 -9.74
CA ASP A 308 -14.34 16.11 -8.64
C ASP A 308 -12.98 15.53 -8.26
N GLY A 309 -12.54 14.50 -8.99
CA GLY A 309 -11.24 13.86 -8.91
C GLY A 309 -11.17 12.75 -7.86
N ILE A 310 -12.31 12.38 -7.28
CA ILE A 310 -12.43 11.34 -6.27
C ILE A 310 -13.58 10.41 -6.65
N VAL A 311 -13.26 9.12 -6.79
CA VAL A 311 -14.26 8.06 -6.92
C VAL A 311 -14.76 7.73 -5.52
N SER A 312 -15.98 8.17 -5.23
CA SER A 312 -16.70 7.87 -4.00
C SER A 312 -17.19 6.42 -3.98
N VAL A 313 -17.57 5.93 -2.80
CA VAL A 313 -18.19 4.60 -2.66
C VAL A 313 -19.52 4.54 -3.39
N GLN A 314 -20.32 5.61 -3.30
CA GLN A 314 -21.63 5.70 -3.97
C GLN A 314 -21.52 5.65 -5.50
N GLU A 315 -20.51 6.31 -6.08
CA GLU A 315 -20.26 6.22 -7.53
C GLU A 315 -19.87 4.79 -7.93
N MET A 316 -19.05 4.13 -7.11
CA MET A 316 -18.60 2.77 -7.36
C MET A 316 -19.73 1.74 -7.28
N ASP A 317 -20.62 1.87 -6.28
CA ASP A 317 -21.76 0.99 -6.06
C ASP A 317 -22.82 1.10 -7.17
N ASN A 318 -22.93 2.26 -7.85
CA ASN A 318 -23.88 2.49 -8.93
C ASN A 318 -23.23 2.45 -10.33
N ALA A 319 -21.95 2.13 -10.41
CA ALA A 319 -21.18 2.24 -11.65
C ALA A 319 -21.72 1.33 -12.77
N ASP A 320 -22.16 0.12 -12.45
CA ASP A 320 -22.80 -0.82 -13.37
C ASP A 320 -23.93 -0.16 -14.16
N LYS A 321 -24.89 0.45 -13.45
CA LYS A 321 -26.07 1.09 -14.04
C LYS A 321 -25.73 2.35 -14.82
N ILE A 322 -24.79 3.15 -14.33
CA ILE A 322 -24.41 4.41 -14.97
C ILE A 322 -23.66 4.14 -16.28
N LEU A 323 -22.81 3.11 -16.31
CA LEU A 323 -22.01 2.75 -17.49
C LEU A 323 -22.84 2.17 -18.64
N GLU A 324 -24.02 1.60 -18.38
CA GLU A 324 -24.98 1.22 -19.43
C GLU A 324 -25.59 2.44 -20.15
N GLY A 325 -25.60 3.60 -19.49
CA GLY A 325 -26.21 4.82 -19.97
C GLY A 325 -25.31 5.68 -20.87
N ASN A 326 -25.54 6.99 -20.81
CA ASN A 326 -24.71 8.00 -21.47
C ASN A 326 -23.95 8.82 -20.43
N PRO A 327 -22.75 9.31 -20.76
CA PRO A 327 -22.03 10.23 -19.91
C PRO A 327 -22.83 11.46 -19.51
N ALA A 328 -22.75 11.84 -18.23
CA ALA A 328 -23.32 13.10 -17.76
C ALA A 328 -22.63 14.32 -18.39
N ILE A 329 -21.35 14.16 -18.76
CA ILE A 329 -20.54 15.15 -19.46
C ILE A 329 -20.09 14.49 -20.76
N LEU A 330 -20.67 14.93 -21.88
CA LEU A 330 -20.23 14.51 -23.21
C LEU A 330 -18.94 15.24 -23.61
N PRO A 331 -18.15 14.68 -24.53
CA PRO A 331 -17.06 15.41 -25.17
C PRO A 331 -17.68 16.62 -25.89
N GLY A 332 -17.42 17.83 -25.36
CA GLY A 332 -18.07 19.05 -25.85
C GLY A 332 -17.68 19.36 -27.29
N GLU A 333 -18.56 19.99 -28.05
CA GLU A 333 -18.42 20.22 -29.50
C GLU A 333 -17.25 21.11 -29.95
N LYS A 334 -16.47 21.70 -29.02
CA LYS A 334 -15.37 22.64 -29.34
C LYS A 334 -14.26 22.04 -30.21
N ILE A 335 -14.18 20.71 -30.34
CA ILE A 335 -13.21 20.06 -31.24
C ILE A 335 -13.63 20.19 -32.73
N LYS A 336 -14.91 20.44 -33.04
CA LYS A 336 -15.38 20.53 -34.44
C LYS A 336 -14.83 21.74 -35.22
N GLU A 337 -14.25 22.75 -34.55
CA GLU A 337 -13.77 23.98 -35.19
C GLU A 337 -12.24 24.06 -35.33
N GLU A 338 -11.48 23.14 -34.71
CA GLU A 338 -10.00 23.19 -34.70
C GLU A 338 -9.31 21.91 -35.23
N LEU A 339 -10.07 20.89 -35.64
CA LEU A 339 -9.62 19.74 -36.45
C LEU A 339 -10.16 19.87 -37.88
#